data_AF-A0A938GHE0-F1
#
_entry.id   AF-A0A938GHE0-F1
#
_cell.length_a   1.000
_cell.length_b   1.000
_cell.length_c   1.000
_cell.angle_alpha   90.00
_cell.angle_beta   90.00
_cell.angle_gamma   90.00
#
_symmetry.space_group_name_H-M   'P 1'
#
loop_
_entity.id
_entity.type
_entity.pdbx_description
1 polymer ?
#
loop_
_entity_poly.entity_id
_entity_poly.type
_entity_poly.pdbx_seq_one_letter_code
_entity_poly.pdbx_strand_id
1 'polypeptide(L)'
;KLLDTRVGELGIACEACHGPAEDHVRANLHPWHRYQQHFTTHSDPTVVNPSQKNKEISSHVCGQCHGIKWIPHTENFSQNGFRFRPGDNLNDSTPIVRPSRLDLSPWLREPLQQNPRFLEEHYWSDGEVRVSGREFNGLVDSPCYERGELSCLSCHSMHNSRPDDQLAAAKHGNEACLQCHGSFRDRIEQHTRHKTGSSGSECYNCHMPHTTYGLLKAIRSHRISSPSVRTTLETGRPNACNLCHLDQTLQWTARHLSEWHGAPAVEVRGEEREVSAAVLWALRGDAGQRALAAWSMGWEAARQASGKVWLPPFLAQLLEDPYSAVRYVAQRSLRSLPGFENFAYDFVGPAPDRAWARTRALEVWRRQGSAPSAQSRTNILINADGSLMQATIDRLLRQREDRSMDLQE
;
A
#
# COMPACT_ATOMS: atom_id res chain seq x y z
N LYS A 1 -10.68 34.54 16.11
CA LYS A 1 -10.71 35.27 14.81
C LYS A 1 -11.56 34.44 13.85
N LEU A 2 -12.60 35.02 13.23
CA LEU A 2 -13.27 34.40 12.10
C LEU A 2 -12.31 34.47 10.89
N LEU A 3 -12.03 33.34 10.26
CA LEU A 3 -11.22 33.28 9.04
C LEU A 3 -12.17 33.43 7.84
N ASP A 4 -12.06 34.53 7.08
CA ASP A 4 -12.73 34.70 5.79
C ASP A 4 -11.85 34.05 4.71
N THR A 5 -12.24 32.84 4.27
CA THR A 5 -11.44 32.03 3.34
C THR A 5 -12.02 32.12 1.94
N ARG A 6 -11.16 32.44 0.97
CA ARG A 6 -11.50 32.43 -0.46
C ARG A 6 -10.67 31.38 -1.18
N VAL A 7 -11.28 30.71 -2.14
CA VAL A 7 -10.63 29.68 -2.97
C VAL A 7 -10.71 30.10 -4.44
N GLY A 8 -9.59 30.01 -5.15
CA GLY A 8 -9.51 30.33 -6.58
C GLY A 8 -10.09 29.22 -7.45
N GLU A 9 -9.81 27.96 -7.10
CA GLU A 9 -10.24 26.77 -7.85
C GLU A 9 -10.58 25.62 -6.89
N LEU A 10 -11.66 24.87 -7.16
CA LEU A 10 -12.09 23.74 -6.34
C LEU A 10 -11.50 22.42 -6.86
N GLY A 11 -11.05 21.57 -5.95
CA GLY A 11 -10.55 20.22 -6.26
C GLY A 11 -9.09 20.19 -6.73
N ILE A 12 -8.70 19.08 -7.36
CA ILE A 12 -7.39 18.93 -8.01
C ILE A 12 -7.55 19.36 -9.46
N ALA A 13 -7.39 20.65 -9.69
CA ALA A 13 -7.60 21.26 -10.99
C ALA A 13 -6.30 21.86 -11.54
N CYS A 14 -6.35 22.57 -12.67
CA CYS A 14 -5.15 22.80 -13.50
C CYS A 14 -4.02 23.47 -12.71
N GLU A 15 -4.34 24.50 -11.93
CA GLU A 15 -3.34 25.30 -11.20
C GLU A 15 -2.71 24.55 -10.03
N ALA A 16 -3.34 23.47 -9.53
CA ALA A 16 -2.78 22.63 -8.47
C ALA A 16 -1.49 21.94 -8.90
N CYS A 17 -1.35 21.63 -10.20
CA CYS A 17 -0.16 20.99 -10.78
C CYS A 17 0.67 21.92 -11.67
N HIS A 18 0.06 22.95 -12.22
CA HIS A 18 0.70 23.86 -13.19
C HIS A 18 1.05 25.24 -12.61
N GLY A 19 0.64 25.51 -11.37
CA GLY A 19 0.79 26.81 -10.72
C GLY A 19 -0.24 27.83 -11.22
N PRO A 20 -0.23 29.05 -10.66
CA PRO A 20 -1.14 30.11 -11.08
C PRO A 20 -0.98 30.44 -12.58
N ALA A 21 -2.08 30.45 -13.31
CA ALA A 21 -2.11 30.57 -14.76
C ALA A 21 -2.45 31.99 -15.26
N GLU A 22 -2.55 33.00 -14.37
CA GLU A 22 -2.91 34.38 -14.77
C GLU A 22 -1.99 34.94 -15.85
N ASP A 23 -0.67 34.79 -15.68
CA ASP A 23 0.31 35.27 -16.67
C ASP A 23 0.23 34.48 -17.97
N HIS A 24 -0.06 33.18 -17.90
CA HIS A 24 -0.30 32.34 -19.06
C HIS A 24 -1.54 32.75 -19.85
N VAL A 25 -2.65 33.03 -19.16
CA VAL A 25 -3.86 33.55 -19.80
C VAL A 25 -3.56 34.90 -20.45
N ARG A 26 -2.92 35.82 -19.74
CA ARG A 26 -2.58 37.17 -20.25
C ARG A 26 -1.70 37.11 -21.49
N ALA A 27 -0.66 36.27 -21.49
CA ALA A 27 0.23 36.09 -22.64
C ALA A 27 -0.52 35.51 -23.85
N ASN A 28 -1.40 34.53 -23.63
CA ASN A 28 -2.10 33.84 -24.72
C ASN A 28 -3.36 34.55 -25.23
N LEU A 29 -3.83 35.61 -24.56
CA LEU A 29 -4.81 36.53 -25.15
C LEU A 29 -4.25 37.22 -26.41
N HIS A 30 -2.92 37.38 -26.51
CA HIS A 30 -2.28 37.99 -27.68
C HIS A 30 -2.12 36.99 -28.84
N PRO A 31 -2.78 37.19 -30.01
CA PRO A 31 -2.76 36.22 -31.11
C PRO A 31 -1.35 35.92 -31.65
N TRP A 32 -0.45 36.92 -31.67
CA TRP A 32 0.92 36.70 -32.11
C TRP A 32 1.71 35.78 -31.19
N HIS A 33 1.47 35.82 -29.87
CA HIS A 33 2.13 34.91 -28.94
C HIS A 33 1.70 33.47 -29.23
N ARG A 34 0.38 33.23 -29.36
CA ARG A 34 -0.15 31.91 -29.72
C ARG A 34 0.37 31.40 -31.06
N TYR A 35 0.44 32.28 -32.07
CA TYR A 35 0.96 31.92 -33.38
C TYR A 35 2.45 31.56 -33.31
N GLN A 36 3.26 32.36 -32.61
CA GLN A 36 4.68 32.04 -32.40
C GLN A 36 4.86 30.71 -31.67
N GLN A 37 4.11 30.46 -30.59
CA GLN A 37 4.16 29.21 -29.83
C GLN A 37 3.85 27.99 -30.72
N HIS A 38 2.95 28.11 -31.71
CA HIS A 38 2.62 27.03 -32.65
C HIS A 38 3.82 26.58 -33.51
N PHE A 39 4.79 27.46 -33.76
CA PHE A 39 6.02 27.13 -34.52
C PHE A 39 7.16 26.65 -33.63
N THR A 40 6.97 26.60 -32.30
CA THR A 40 7.98 26.08 -31.40
C THR A 40 7.56 24.74 -30.82
N THR A 41 8.56 23.90 -30.52
CA THR A 41 8.36 22.68 -29.73
C THR A 41 8.62 22.91 -28.24
N HIS A 42 8.89 24.15 -27.84
CA HIS A 42 9.19 24.51 -26.46
C HIS A 42 7.88 24.65 -25.68
N SER A 43 7.92 24.32 -24.39
CA SER A 43 6.79 24.59 -23.50
C SER A 43 6.59 26.08 -23.28
N ASP A 44 5.35 26.51 -23.14
CA ASP A 44 5.02 27.88 -22.75
C ASP A 44 5.67 28.21 -21.39
N PRO A 45 6.60 29.18 -21.32
CA PRO A 45 7.35 29.47 -20.10
C PRO A 45 6.49 30.14 -19.01
N THR A 46 5.29 30.61 -19.34
CA THR A 46 4.41 31.31 -18.39
C THR A 46 3.61 30.37 -17.50
N VAL A 47 3.74 29.04 -17.68
CA VAL A 47 3.04 28.03 -16.89
C VAL A 47 3.97 26.86 -16.62
N VAL A 48 3.92 26.28 -15.42
CA VAL A 48 4.79 25.16 -15.08
C VAL A 48 4.29 23.91 -15.78
N ASN A 49 5.17 23.22 -16.50
CA ASN A 49 4.90 21.86 -16.97
C ASN A 49 5.75 20.87 -16.16
N PRO A 50 5.15 20.08 -15.23
CA PRO A 50 5.91 19.14 -14.40
C PRO A 50 6.70 18.10 -15.20
N SER A 51 6.28 17.74 -16.42
CA SER A 51 7.00 16.79 -17.28
C SER A 51 8.32 17.34 -17.86
N GLN A 52 8.50 18.66 -17.82
CA GLN A 52 9.69 19.35 -18.33
C GLN A 52 10.64 19.76 -17.18
N LYS A 53 10.37 19.31 -15.95
CA LYS A 53 11.21 19.56 -14.77
C LYS A 53 12.08 18.34 -14.48
N ASN A 54 13.14 18.54 -13.69
CA ASN A 54 13.90 17.41 -13.14
C ASN A 54 13.02 16.55 -12.22
N LYS A 55 13.49 15.34 -11.90
CA LYS A 55 12.71 14.37 -11.12
C LYS A 55 12.26 14.93 -9.76
N GLU A 56 13.08 15.76 -9.10
CA GLU A 56 12.77 16.33 -7.79
C GLU A 56 11.61 17.29 -7.87
N ILE A 57 11.74 18.34 -8.69
CA ILE A 57 10.71 19.37 -8.83
C ILE A 57 9.43 18.78 -9.44
N SER A 58 9.55 17.83 -10.38
CA SER A 58 8.40 17.10 -10.91
C SER A 58 7.67 16.31 -9.80
N SER A 59 8.40 15.56 -8.98
CA SER A 59 7.79 14.72 -7.95
C SER A 59 7.24 15.53 -6.77
N HIS A 60 7.83 16.69 -6.47
CA HIS A 60 7.33 17.63 -5.46
C HIS A 60 5.90 18.11 -5.75
N VAL A 61 5.51 18.26 -7.02
CA VAL A 61 4.13 18.61 -7.40
C VAL A 61 3.12 17.58 -6.88
N CYS A 62 3.49 16.29 -6.92
CA CYS A 62 2.66 15.23 -6.36
C CYS A 62 2.79 15.15 -4.83
N GLY A 63 4.02 15.31 -4.32
CA GLY A 63 4.34 15.24 -2.90
C GLY A 63 3.64 16.27 -2.02
N GLN A 64 3.18 17.40 -2.58
CA GLN A 64 2.40 18.39 -1.83
C GLN A 64 1.11 17.80 -1.23
N CYS A 65 0.53 16.79 -1.87
CA CYS A 65 -0.67 16.07 -1.46
C CYS A 65 -0.35 14.63 -1.05
N HIS A 66 0.43 13.92 -1.85
CA HIS A 66 0.78 12.51 -1.64
C HIS A 66 1.97 12.31 -0.69
N GLY A 67 2.20 13.26 0.22
CA GLY A 67 3.35 13.27 1.12
C GLY A 67 2.93 13.46 2.58
N ILE A 68 3.60 12.75 3.49
CA ILE A 68 3.41 12.91 4.93
C ILE A 68 4.18 14.17 5.32
N LYS A 69 3.43 15.26 5.47
CA LYS A 69 3.95 16.57 5.80
C LYS A 69 3.64 16.93 7.24
N TRP A 70 4.55 17.69 7.85
CA TRP A 70 4.24 18.32 9.13
C TRP A 70 3.49 19.63 8.89
N ILE A 71 2.39 19.83 9.62
CA ILE A 71 1.61 21.08 9.56
C ILE A 71 1.88 21.87 10.84
N PRO A 72 2.61 23.00 10.78
CA PRO A 72 2.91 23.78 11.97
C PRO A 72 1.68 24.57 12.43
N HIS A 73 1.31 24.46 13.71
CA HIS A 73 0.25 25.27 14.33
C HIS A 73 0.73 26.70 14.65
N THR A 74 1.15 27.44 13.62
CA THR A 74 1.65 28.82 13.74
C THR A 74 0.64 29.82 13.21
N GLU A 75 0.63 31.05 13.73
CA GLU A 75 -0.22 32.13 13.20
C GLU A 75 0.07 32.38 11.71
N ASN A 76 1.34 32.26 11.29
CA ASN A 76 1.73 32.40 9.89
C ASN A 76 1.08 31.33 8.99
N PHE A 77 1.08 30.06 9.41
CA PHE A 77 0.40 28.99 8.65
C PHE A 77 -1.12 29.22 8.61
N SER A 78 -1.73 29.62 9.73
CA SER A 78 -3.16 29.92 9.77
C SER A 78 -3.57 31.09 8.88
N GLN A 79 -2.68 32.07 8.66
CA GLN A 79 -2.94 33.22 7.79
C GLN A 79 -2.63 32.95 6.31
N ASN A 80 -1.59 32.16 6.02
CA ASN A 80 -1.04 32.04 4.67
C ASN A 80 -1.12 30.63 4.06
N GLY A 81 -1.51 29.63 4.85
CA GLY A 81 -1.62 28.24 4.42
C GLY A 81 -0.32 27.62 3.89
N PHE A 82 -0.46 26.60 3.05
CA PHE A 82 0.67 26.01 2.32
C PHE A 82 1.21 27.01 1.28
N ARG A 83 2.54 27.20 1.30
CA ARG A 83 3.23 28.17 0.44
C ARG A 83 3.81 27.57 -0.83
N PHE A 84 3.85 26.25 -0.94
CA PHE A 84 4.34 25.56 -2.12
C PHE A 84 3.58 26.01 -3.37
N ARG A 85 4.34 26.26 -4.45
CA ARG A 85 3.82 26.39 -5.80
C ARG A 85 4.48 25.34 -6.70
N PRO A 86 3.74 24.74 -7.65
CA PRO A 86 4.35 23.88 -8.65
C PRO A 86 5.55 24.58 -9.30
N GLY A 87 6.70 23.88 -9.37
CA GLY A 87 7.97 24.46 -9.78
C GLY A 87 8.94 24.76 -8.63
N ASP A 88 8.44 24.90 -7.41
CA ASP A 88 9.26 25.12 -6.21
C ASP A 88 9.85 23.81 -5.67
N ASN A 89 10.81 23.95 -4.75
CA ASN A 89 11.23 22.85 -3.89
C ASN A 89 10.25 22.71 -2.72
N LEU A 90 9.59 21.55 -2.61
CA LEU A 90 8.58 21.30 -1.59
C LEU A 90 9.14 21.44 -0.17
N ASN A 91 10.38 21.00 0.05
CA ASN A 91 10.97 20.97 1.40
C ASN A 91 11.25 22.36 1.98
N ASP A 92 11.31 23.40 1.13
CA ASP A 92 11.55 24.78 1.58
C ASP A 92 10.35 25.38 2.31
N SER A 93 9.14 24.86 2.04
CA SER A 93 7.89 25.38 2.60
C SER A 93 7.05 24.35 3.34
N THR A 94 7.16 23.08 2.96
CA THR A 94 6.33 21.98 3.43
C THR A 94 7.24 20.75 3.59
N PRO A 95 8.08 20.72 4.64
CA PRO A 95 9.05 19.65 4.78
C PRO A 95 8.35 18.31 5.01
N ILE A 96 8.78 17.33 4.23
CA ILE A 96 8.25 15.97 4.28
C ILE A 96 8.91 15.19 5.40
N VAL A 97 8.10 14.50 6.20
CA VAL A 97 8.59 13.64 7.28
C VAL A 97 9.20 12.39 6.65
N ARG A 98 10.47 12.08 6.97
CA ARG A 98 11.16 10.88 6.47
C ARG A 98 11.77 10.13 7.65
N PRO A 99 11.16 9.04 8.14
CA PRO A 99 11.67 8.31 9.30
C PRO A 99 13.07 7.73 9.07
N SER A 100 13.37 7.36 7.82
CA SER A 100 14.67 6.85 7.37
C SER A 100 15.78 7.93 7.40
N ARG A 101 15.42 9.22 7.48
CA ARG A 101 16.31 10.39 7.37
C ARG A 101 16.00 11.46 8.44
N LEU A 102 15.71 11.04 9.67
CA LEU A 102 15.43 11.96 10.78
C LEU A 102 16.62 12.87 11.13
N ASP A 103 17.83 12.48 10.75
CA ASP A 103 19.05 13.30 10.83
C ASP A 103 18.93 14.59 10.02
N LEU A 104 18.20 14.57 8.89
CA LEU A 104 17.94 15.74 8.05
C LEU A 104 16.81 16.64 8.59
N SER A 105 16.07 16.18 9.59
CA SER A 105 14.91 16.88 10.13
C SER A 105 14.99 17.04 11.65
N PRO A 106 16.01 17.75 12.18
CA PRO A 106 16.17 17.94 13.63
C PRO A 106 14.98 18.65 14.29
N TRP A 107 14.25 19.45 13.51
CA TRP A 107 13.02 20.14 13.91
C TRP A 107 11.87 19.18 14.28
N LEU A 108 11.92 17.90 13.89
CA LEU A 108 10.91 16.89 14.25
C LEU A 108 11.09 16.32 15.65
N ARG A 109 12.24 16.51 16.31
CA ARG A 109 12.53 15.85 17.60
C ARG A 109 11.50 16.18 18.68
N GLU A 110 11.24 17.46 18.91
CA GLU A 110 10.27 17.92 19.91
C GLU A 110 8.82 17.55 19.53
N PRO A 111 8.36 17.79 18.28
CA PRO A 111 7.06 17.30 17.82
C PRO A 111 6.82 15.80 18.01
N LEU A 112 7.82 14.96 17.71
CA LEU A 112 7.72 13.51 17.89
C LEU A 112 7.74 13.10 19.37
N GLN A 113 8.35 13.89 20.27
CA GLN A 113 8.23 13.66 21.71
C GLN A 113 6.81 13.98 22.21
N GLN A 114 6.17 15.00 21.64
CA GLN A 114 4.80 15.38 21.98
C GLN A 114 3.76 14.41 21.40
N ASN A 115 4.00 13.86 20.21
CA ASN A 115 3.19 12.82 19.60
C ASN A 115 4.05 11.60 19.20
N PRO A 116 4.38 10.71 20.15
CA PRO A 116 5.26 9.58 19.89
C PRO A 116 4.67 8.55 18.93
N ARG A 117 3.33 8.52 18.77
CA ARG A 117 2.66 7.56 17.88
C ARG A 117 2.61 8.00 16.42
N PHE A 118 2.92 9.27 16.13
CA PHE A 118 2.85 9.82 14.77
C PHE A 118 3.55 8.92 13.74
N LEU A 119 4.75 8.43 14.04
CA LEU A 119 5.49 7.56 13.12
C LEU A 119 4.84 6.20 12.96
N GLU A 120 4.37 5.58 14.05
CA GLU A 120 3.77 4.24 14.00
C GLU A 120 2.39 4.23 13.30
N GLU A 121 1.68 5.35 13.39
CA GLU A 121 0.38 5.58 12.77
C GLU A 121 0.48 5.79 11.24
N HIS A 122 1.64 6.24 10.74
CA HIS A 122 1.83 6.53 9.31
C HIS A 122 2.85 5.62 8.61
N TYR A 123 3.74 4.97 9.37
CA TYR A 123 4.85 4.17 8.84
C TYR A 123 4.97 2.83 9.55
N TRP A 124 5.53 1.87 8.83
CA TRP A 124 6.19 0.71 9.42
C TRP A 124 7.52 1.18 10.05
N SER A 125 8.05 0.39 10.99
CA SER A 125 9.26 0.80 11.74
C SER A 125 10.54 0.88 10.90
N ASP A 126 10.55 0.37 9.66
CA ASP A 126 11.63 0.60 8.67
C ASP A 126 11.46 1.87 7.83
N GLY A 127 10.47 2.71 8.15
CA GLY A 127 10.14 3.93 7.42
C GLY A 127 9.30 3.73 6.16
N GLU A 128 8.86 2.50 5.84
CA GLU A 128 7.89 2.29 4.77
C GLU A 128 6.53 2.92 5.12
N VAL A 129 5.89 3.53 4.12
CA VAL A 129 4.53 4.05 4.24
C VAL A 129 3.52 2.96 4.60
N ARG A 130 2.78 3.20 5.67
CA ARG A 130 1.75 2.28 6.19
C ARG A 130 0.33 2.72 5.81
N VAL A 131 0.13 3.99 5.51
CA VAL A 131 -1.17 4.61 5.18
C VAL A 131 -1.22 5.14 3.75
N SER A 132 -2.40 5.11 3.12
CA SER A 132 -2.57 5.53 1.73
C SER A 132 -2.41 7.02 1.49
N GLY A 133 -2.25 7.43 0.24
CA GLY A 133 -2.21 8.84 -0.14
C GLY A 133 -0.91 9.51 0.29
N ARG A 134 0.15 8.70 0.49
CA ARG A 134 1.46 9.10 1.01
C ARG A 134 2.61 8.48 0.19
N GLU A 135 2.32 8.12 -1.06
CA GLU A 135 3.20 7.37 -1.96
C GLU A 135 4.52 8.11 -2.26
N PHE A 136 4.53 9.45 -2.19
CA PHE A 136 5.75 10.25 -2.38
C PHE A 136 6.85 9.88 -1.39
N ASN A 137 6.49 9.60 -0.12
CA ASN A 137 7.47 9.19 0.91
C ASN A 137 8.14 7.86 0.53
N GLY A 138 7.36 6.90 0.01
CA GLY A 138 7.90 5.66 -0.52
C GLY A 138 8.84 5.93 -1.69
N LEU A 139 8.38 6.71 -2.68
CA LEU A 139 9.15 7.05 -3.88
C LEU A 139 10.52 7.63 -3.53
N VAL A 140 10.59 8.66 -2.69
CA VAL A 140 11.86 9.34 -2.37
C VAL A 140 12.83 8.52 -1.53
N ASP A 141 12.34 7.48 -0.88
CA ASP A 141 13.13 6.49 -0.13
C ASP A 141 13.45 5.24 -0.97
N SER A 142 13.04 5.21 -2.25
CA SER A 142 13.34 4.12 -3.16
C SER A 142 14.76 4.25 -3.75
N PRO A 143 15.49 3.14 -3.93
CA PRO A 143 16.76 3.18 -4.65
C PRO A 143 16.64 3.72 -6.08
N CYS A 144 15.48 3.52 -6.73
CA CYS A 144 15.18 3.99 -8.07
C CYS A 144 15.15 5.53 -8.15
N TYR A 145 14.67 6.20 -7.10
CA TYR A 145 14.66 7.66 -7.00
C TYR A 145 16.02 8.20 -6.52
N GLU A 146 16.59 7.60 -5.47
CA GLU A 146 17.85 8.07 -4.89
C GLU A 146 19.05 7.93 -5.85
N ARG A 147 19.04 6.90 -6.71
CA ARG A 147 20.18 6.56 -7.58
C ARG A 147 19.86 6.59 -9.08
N GLY A 148 18.62 6.93 -9.45
CA GLY A 148 18.17 6.98 -10.85
C GLY A 148 17.27 8.19 -11.11
N GLU A 149 16.59 8.21 -12.26
CA GLU A 149 15.75 9.34 -12.69
C GLU A 149 14.26 9.13 -12.44
N LEU A 150 13.89 8.19 -11.57
CA LEU A 150 12.49 7.85 -11.32
C LEU A 150 11.73 9.06 -10.75
N SER A 151 10.55 9.34 -11.29
CA SER A 151 9.58 10.31 -10.80
C SER A 151 8.16 9.74 -10.90
N CYS A 152 7.16 10.42 -10.33
CA CYS A 152 5.76 10.02 -10.47
C CYS A 152 5.35 9.87 -11.95
N LEU A 153 5.80 10.80 -12.80
CA LEU A 153 5.48 10.83 -14.23
C LEU A 153 6.24 9.78 -15.07
N SER A 154 7.15 9.01 -14.46
CA SER A 154 7.77 7.86 -15.11
C SER A 154 6.78 6.70 -15.33
N CYS A 155 5.69 6.69 -14.55
CA CYS A 155 4.64 5.66 -14.56
C CYS A 155 3.23 6.24 -14.73
N HIS A 156 2.97 7.39 -14.13
CA HIS A 156 1.64 8.04 -14.16
C HIS A 156 1.52 9.04 -15.31
N SER A 157 0.29 9.18 -15.82
CA SER A 157 -0.08 10.23 -16.75
C SER A 157 -1.28 10.98 -16.19
N MET A 158 -1.12 12.27 -15.92
CA MET A 158 -2.19 13.11 -15.35
C MET A 158 -3.31 13.42 -16.36
N HIS A 159 -3.01 13.23 -17.64
CA HIS A 159 -3.93 13.46 -18.75
C HIS A 159 -4.00 12.19 -19.61
N ASN A 160 -5.15 11.92 -20.21
CA ASN A 160 -5.34 10.78 -21.12
C ASN A 160 -5.06 9.39 -20.52
N SER A 161 -5.15 9.25 -19.19
CA SER A 161 -5.16 7.95 -18.49
C SER A 161 -6.58 7.59 -18.06
N ARG A 162 -6.77 6.36 -17.61
CA ARG A 162 -7.95 6.05 -16.78
C ARG A 162 -7.85 6.81 -15.45
N PRO A 163 -8.97 7.30 -14.88
CA PRO A 163 -8.94 7.97 -13.59
C PRO A 163 -8.45 7.08 -12.44
N ASP A 164 -8.69 5.77 -12.55
CA ASP A 164 -8.22 4.77 -11.58
C ASP A 164 -6.71 4.58 -11.71
N ASP A 165 -6.00 4.82 -10.61
CA ASP A 165 -4.53 4.88 -10.46
C ASP A 165 -3.77 5.85 -11.38
N GLN A 166 -4.39 6.43 -12.40
CA GLN A 166 -3.77 7.35 -13.38
C GLN A 166 -2.47 6.83 -14.00
N LEU A 167 -2.35 5.52 -14.17
CA LEU A 167 -1.21 4.91 -14.85
C LEU A 167 -1.27 5.23 -16.35
N ALA A 168 -0.11 5.55 -16.93
CA ALA A 168 -0.01 5.65 -18.38
C ALA A 168 -0.30 4.28 -19.02
N ALA A 169 -0.88 4.26 -20.22
CA ALA A 169 -1.36 3.02 -20.84
C ALA A 169 -0.28 1.92 -20.96
N ALA A 170 0.97 2.29 -21.20
CA ALA A 170 2.10 1.36 -21.30
C ALA A 170 2.66 0.93 -19.92
N LYS A 171 2.06 1.35 -18.81
CA LYS A 171 2.58 1.20 -17.44
C LYS A 171 1.62 0.41 -16.53
N HIS A 172 0.77 -0.43 -17.11
CA HIS A 172 -0.11 -1.34 -16.37
C HIS A 172 0.55 -2.70 -16.03
N GLY A 173 1.69 -3.00 -16.63
CA GLY A 173 2.44 -4.26 -16.42
C GLY A 173 3.94 -4.02 -16.40
N ASN A 174 4.71 -5.09 -16.53
CA ASN A 174 6.18 -5.10 -16.42
C ASN A 174 6.92 -4.00 -17.20
N GLU A 175 6.36 -3.45 -18.28
CA GLU A 175 6.99 -2.38 -19.06
C GLU A 175 7.30 -1.11 -18.24
N ALA A 176 6.59 -0.85 -17.15
CA ALA A 176 6.96 0.25 -16.25
C ALA A 176 8.30 0.05 -15.56
N CYS A 177 8.70 -1.20 -15.32
CA CYS A 177 9.99 -1.55 -14.75
C CYS A 177 11.03 -1.79 -15.85
N LEU A 178 10.64 -2.48 -16.92
CA LEU A 178 11.55 -2.89 -18.01
C LEU A 178 12.09 -1.73 -18.84
N GLN A 179 11.47 -0.55 -18.80
CA GLN A 179 12.03 0.66 -19.43
C GLN A 179 13.43 1.02 -18.89
N CYS A 180 13.69 0.75 -17.61
CA CYS A 180 15.01 0.95 -16.98
C CYS A 180 15.72 -0.40 -16.76
N HIS A 181 14.96 -1.48 -16.56
CA HIS A 181 15.48 -2.81 -16.24
C HIS A 181 15.41 -3.79 -17.42
N GLY A 182 15.76 -3.33 -18.63
CA GLY A 182 15.61 -4.09 -19.87
C GLY A 182 16.30 -5.47 -19.87
N SER A 183 17.34 -5.67 -19.05
CA SER A 183 18.03 -6.96 -18.91
C SER A 183 17.15 -8.11 -18.39
N PHE A 184 15.94 -7.83 -17.87
CA PHE A 184 14.98 -8.84 -17.44
C PHE A 184 13.90 -9.17 -18.47
N ARG A 185 13.83 -8.45 -19.60
CA ARG A 185 12.75 -8.60 -20.59
C ARG A 185 12.59 -10.04 -21.07
N ASP A 186 13.71 -10.70 -21.36
CA ASP A 186 13.73 -12.10 -21.82
C ASP A 186 13.98 -13.11 -20.67
N ARG A 187 13.96 -12.63 -19.42
CA ARG A 187 14.32 -13.41 -18.23
C ARG A 187 13.30 -13.32 -17.10
N ILE A 188 12.06 -12.94 -17.41
CA ILE A 188 10.98 -12.77 -16.43
C ILE A 188 10.77 -14.05 -15.62
N GLU A 189 10.64 -15.21 -16.25
CA GLU A 189 10.41 -16.45 -15.48
C GLU A 189 11.63 -16.84 -14.64
N GLN A 190 12.84 -16.65 -15.14
CA GLN A 190 14.05 -17.02 -14.40
C GLN A 190 14.28 -16.10 -13.20
N HIS A 191 13.93 -14.81 -13.35
CA HIS A 191 13.99 -13.85 -12.26
C HIS A 191 12.84 -14.05 -11.27
N THR A 192 11.59 -14.01 -11.72
CA THR A 192 10.42 -14.06 -10.82
C THR A 192 10.15 -15.45 -10.27
N ARG A 193 10.64 -16.51 -10.93
CA ARG A 193 10.30 -17.92 -10.67
C ARG A 193 8.81 -18.25 -10.88
N HIS A 194 8.12 -17.39 -11.63
CA HIS A 194 6.72 -17.56 -12.01
C HIS A 194 6.59 -17.60 -13.53
N LYS A 195 5.61 -18.36 -14.03
CA LYS A 195 5.33 -18.45 -15.47
C LYS A 195 4.95 -17.09 -16.04
N THR A 196 5.39 -16.82 -17.26
CA THR A 196 5.07 -15.59 -17.99
C THR A 196 3.57 -15.44 -18.14
N GLY A 197 3.05 -14.23 -17.91
CA GLY A 197 1.62 -13.93 -17.95
C GLY A 197 0.84 -14.36 -16.70
N SER A 198 1.50 -14.98 -15.71
CA SER A 198 0.90 -15.18 -14.39
C SER A 198 1.03 -13.92 -13.54
N SER A 199 0.14 -13.75 -12.55
CA SER A 199 0.22 -12.61 -11.64
C SER A 199 1.56 -12.53 -10.90
N GLY A 200 2.19 -13.67 -10.56
CA GLY A 200 3.51 -13.70 -9.92
C GLY A 200 4.67 -13.27 -10.84
N SER A 201 4.44 -13.19 -12.16
CA SER A 201 5.44 -12.69 -13.11
C SER A 201 5.44 -11.16 -13.25
N GLU A 202 4.49 -10.46 -12.61
CA GLU A 202 4.43 -9.00 -12.60
C GLU A 202 5.38 -8.42 -11.54
N CYS A 203 6.35 -7.60 -11.96
CA CYS A 203 7.35 -6.94 -11.12
C CYS A 203 6.72 -6.22 -9.92
N TYR A 204 5.57 -5.57 -10.16
CA TYR A 204 4.81 -4.87 -9.13
C TYR A 204 4.46 -5.74 -7.93
N ASN A 205 4.11 -7.01 -8.14
CA ASN A 205 3.60 -7.85 -7.06
C ASN A 205 4.69 -8.25 -6.07
N CYS A 206 5.95 -8.26 -6.50
CA CYS A 206 7.10 -8.50 -5.63
C CYS A 206 7.73 -7.21 -5.11
N HIS A 207 7.90 -6.22 -5.98
CA HIS A 207 8.67 -5.02 -5.67
C HIS A 207 7.83 -3.84 -5.14
N MET A 208 6.53 -3.85 -5.40
CA MET A 208 5.55 -2.87 -4.93
C MET A 208 4.36 -3.60 -4.25
N PRO A 209 4.63 -4.38 -3.17
CA PRO A 209 3.61 -5.20 -2.54
C PRO A 209 2.52 -4.34 -1.88
N HIS A 210 1.34 -4.93 -1.69
CA HIS A 210 0.20 -4.27 -1.06
C HIS A 210 0.36 -4.22 0.47
N THR A 211 1.32 -3.42 0.95
CA THR A 211 1.66 -3.28 2.38
C THR A 211 1.15 -2.01 3.02
N THR A 212 0.43 -1.19 2.25
CA THR A 212 -0.12 0.09 2.70
C THR A 212 -1.63 -0.07 2.81
N TYR A 213 -2.22 0.40 3.90
CA TYR A 213 -3.67 0.35 4.10
C TYR A 213 -4.29 1.73 3.87
N GLY A 214 -5.44 1.76 3.19
CA GLY A 214 -6.29 2.94 3.15
C GLY A 214 -7.45 2.80 2.17
N LEU A 215 -8.47 3.65 2.29
CA LEU A 215 -9.74 3.57 1.56
C LEU A 215 -10.39 2.17 1.67
N LEU A 216 -10.27 1.54 2.85
CA LEU A 216 -10.73 0.17 3.12
C LEU A 216 -10.15 -0.86 2.12
N LYS A 217 -8.95 -0.63 1.57
CA LYS A 217 -8.23 -1.54 0.68
C LYS A 217 -6.74 -1.57 1.00
N ALA A 218 -6.04 -2.54 0.42
CA ALA A 218 -4.59 -2.54 0.41
C ALA A 218 -4.08 -1.81 -0.85
N ILE A 219 -3.03 -1.03 -0.69
CA ILE A 219 -2.41 -0.17 -1.69
C ILE A 219 -0.94 -0.54 -1.82
N ARG A 220 -0.41 -0.40 -3.02
CA ARG A 220 0.97 -0.74 -3.36
C ARG A 220 1.96 0.19 -2.69
N SER A 221 2.98 -0.38 -2.08
CA SER A 221 4.19 0.34 -1.67
C SER A 221 4.84 0.99 -2.88
N HIS A 222 5.27 2.25 -2.72
CA HIS A 222 6.04 2.99 -3.71
C HIS A 222 7.53 3.09 -3.37
N ARG A 223 8.00 2.38 -2.33
CA ARG A 223 9.44 2.30 -2.01
C ARG A 223 10.23 1.43 -2.96
N ILE A 224 9.56 0.60 -3.78
CA ILE A 224 10.16 -0.28 -4.79
C ILE A 224 11.37 -1.04 -4.20
N SER A 225 11.08 -2.04 -3.39
CA SER A 225 12.09 -2.78 -2.64
C SER A 225 12.12 -4.25 -3.04
N SER A 226 13.16 -4.99 -2.66
CA SER A 226 13.17 -6.45 -2.83
C SER A 226 12.53 -7.14 -1.63
N PRO A 227 11.77 -8.24 -1.81
CA PRO A 227 11.18 -8.99 -0.71
C PRO A 227 12.24 -9.41 0.33
N SER A 228 11.90 -9.26 1.61
CA SER A 228 12.80 -9.55 2.73
C SER A 228 12.03 -10.12 3.92
N VAL A 229 12.34 -11.36 4.31
CA VAL A 229 11.77 -11.96 5.54
C VAL A 229 12.32 -11.29 6.80
N ARG A 230 13.59 -10.86 6.77
CA ARG A 230 14.21 -10.11 7.86
C ARG A 230 13.37 -8.88 8.21
N THR A 231 12.96 -8.13 7.20
CA THR A 231 12.14 -6.93 7.38
C THR A 231 10.80 -7.26 8.02
N THR A 232 10.11 -8.32 7.57
CA THR A 232 8.86 -8.75 8.22
C THR A 232 9.06 -9.13 9.69
N LEU A 233 10.14 -9.83 10.03
CA LEU A 233 10.43 -10.22 11.42
C LEU A 233 10.77 -9.01 12.31
N GLU A 234 11.47 -8.03 11.77
CA GLU A 234 11.91 -6.83 12.51
C GLU A 234 10.81 -5.77 12.65
N THR A 235 9.89 -5.67 11.68
CA THR A 235 8.93 -4.56 11.62
C THR A 235 7.46 -4.97 11.66
N GLY A 236 7.17 -6.27 11.50
CA GLY A 236 5.82 -6.78 11.32
C GLY A 236 5.23 -6.50 9.93
N ARG A 237 5.92 -5.77 9.04
CA ARG A 237 5.41 -5.46 7.69
C ARG A 237 5.22 -6.74 6.88
N PRO A 238 4.02 -7.00 6.32
CA PRO A 238 3.81 -8.14 5.43
C PRO A 238 4.75 -8.13 4.23
N ASN A 239 5.27 -9.30 3.82
CA ASN A 239 6.10 -9.41 2.63
C ASN A 239 5.28 -9.85 1.40
N ALA A 240 5.78 -9.50 0.22
CA ALA A 240 5.16 -9.81 -1.06
C ALA A 240 4.79 -11.29 -1.26
N CYS A 241 5.66 -12.21 -0.81
CA CYS A 241 5.46 -13.64 -1.06
C CYS A 241 4.25 -14.15 -0.27
N ASN A 242 4.17 -13.83 1.02
CA ASN A 242 3.10 -14.28 1.90
C ASN A 242 1.80 -13.47 1.76
N LEU A 243 1.77 -12.40 0.94
CA LEU A 243 0.53 -11.75 0.50
C LEU A 243 -0.12 -12.46 -0.71
N CYS A 244 0.62 -13.32 -1.42
CA CYS A 244 0.10 -14.21 -2.45
C CYS A 244 -0.04 -15.66 -1.94
N HIS A 245 1.03 -16.20 -1.38
CA HIS A 245 1.10 -17.54 -0.80
C HIS A 245 0.65 -17.51 0.65
N LEU A 246 -0.64 -17.24 0.84
CA LEU A 246 -1.30 -17.10 2.13
C LEU A 246 -1.21 -18.38 2.97
N ASP A 247 -0.91 -19.51 2.35
CA ASP A 247 -0.80 -20.84 2.94
C ASP A 247 0.65 -21.21 3.31
N GLN A 248 1.58 -20.25 3.29
CA GLN A 248 3.00 -20.48 3.56
C GLN A 248 3.51 -19.71 4.79
N THR A 249 4.53 -20.26 5.42
CA THR A 249 5.19 -19.69 6.61
C THR A 249 6.28 -18.68 6.20
N LEU A 250 6.83 -17.92 7.15
CA LEU A 250 8.00 -17.07 6.86
C LEU A 250 9.25 -17.91 6.59
N GLN A 251 9.35 -19.10 7.19
CA GLN A 251 10.44 -20.04 6.91
C GLN A 251 10.43 -20.52 5.46
N TRP A 252 9.25 -20.77 4.89
CA TRP A 252 9.10 -21.10 3.47
C TRP A 252 9.63 -19.97 2.59
N THR A 253 9.26 -18.72 2.89
CA THR A 253 9.72 -17.56 2.12
C THR A 253 11.23 -17.37 2.26
N ALA A 254 11.78 -17.48 3.47
CA ALA A 254 13.21 -17.31 3.72
C ALA A 254 14.04 -18.32 2.94
N ARG A 255 13.57 -19.58 2.88
CA ARG A 255 14.22 -20.64 2.11
C ARG A 255 14.25 -20.31 0.61
N HIS A 256 13.11 -19.96 0.01
CA HIS A 256 13.05 -19.67 -1.43
C HIS A 256 13.83 -18.41 -1.81
N LEU A 257 13.80 -17.35 -0.98
CA LEU A 257 14.62 -16.16 -1.25
C LEU A 257 16.12 -16.47 -1.20
N SER A 258 16.55 -17.33 -0.26
CA SER A 258 17.94 -17.78 -0.19
C SER A 258 18.32 -18.65 -1.39
N GLU A 259 17.53 -19.70 -1.68
CA GLU A 259 17.80 -20.64 -2.78
C GLU A 259 17.77 -19.97 -4.17
N TRP A 260 16.84 -19.05 -4.41
CA TRP A 260 16.63 -18.48 -5.74
C TRP A 260 17.44 -17.22 -6.02
N HIS A 261 17.70 -16.43 -4.98
CA HIS A 261 18.28 -15.09 -5.11
C HIS A 261 19.53 -14.87 -4.26
N GLY A 262 19.99 -15.89 -3.50
CA GLY A 262 21.14 -15.76 -2.62
C GLY A 262 20.90 -14.77 -1.48
N ALA A 263 19.64 -14.54 -1.09
CA ALA A 263 19.34 -13.69 0.05
C ALA A 263 20.00 -14.26 1.33
N PRO A 264 20.52 -13.41 2.23
CA PRO A 264 21.13 -13.89 3.46
C PRO A 264 20.21 -14.82 4.24
N ALA A 265 20.76 -15.93 4.75
CA ALA A 265 19.99 -16.85 5.57
C ALA A 265 19.38 -16.10 6.78
N VAL A 266 18.07 -16.25 6.94
CA VAL A 266 17.32 -15.69 8.06
C VAL A 266 16.83 -16.84 8.91
N GLU A 267 17.18 -16.84 10.19
CA GLU A 267 16.68 -17.82 11.13
C GLU A 267 15.23 -17.46 11.53
N VAL A 268 14.29 -18.33 11.16
CA VAL A 268 12.87 -18.19 11.53
C VAL A 268 12.57 -19.18 12.67
N ARG A 269 11.99 -18.66 13.76
CA ARG A 269 11.71 -19.41 15.00
C ARG A 269 10.24 -19.35 15.37
N GLY A 270 9.83 -20.26 16.25
CA GLY A 270 8.50 -20.28 16.85
C GLY A 270 7.40 -20.40 15.81
N GLU A 271 6.31 -19.67 16.02
CA GLU A 271 5.12 -19.78 15.18
C GLU A 271 5.34 -19.27 13.75
N GLU A 272 6.21 -18.29 13.54
CA GLU A 272 6.54 -17.78 12.20
C GLU A 272 7.18 -18.87 11.30
N ARG A 273 7.76 -19.90 11.93
CA ARG A 273 8.34 -21.05 11.25
C ARG A 273 7.28 -22.08 10.84
N GLU A 274 6.31 -22.30 11.71
CA GLU A 274 5.37 -23.44 11.65
C GLU A 274 3.99 -23.07 11.12
N VAL A 275 3.56 -21.82 11.30
CA VAL A 275 2.22 -21.33 10.94
C VAL A 275 2.32 -20.37 9.76
N SER A 276 1.31 -20.39 8.90
CA SER A 276 1.16 -19.43 7.81
C SER A 276 1.27 -18.00 8.34
N ALA A 277 2.09 -17.19 7.67
CA ALA A 277 2.26 -15.78 8.03
C ALA A 277 0.93 -15.01 7.92
N ALA A 278 0.12 -15.28 6.90
CA ALA A 278 -1.18 -14.65 6.73
C ALA A 278 -2.18 -15.05 7.83
N VAL A 279 -2.14 -16.31 8.29
CA VAL A 279 -2.95 -16.78 9.43
C VAL A 279 -2.51 -16.10 10.72
N LEU A 280 -1.20 -15.95 10.96
CA LEU A 280 -0.69 -15.21 12.11
C LEU A 280 -1.10 -13.74 12.07
N TRP A 281 -0.96 -13.07 10.93
CA TRP A 281 -1.40 -11.68 10.78
C TRP A 281 -2.90 -11.53 11.02
N ALA A 282 -3.73 -12.44 10.50
CA ALA A 282 -5.19 -12.40 10.69
C ALA A 282 -5.62 -12.66 12.14
N LEU A 283 -4.97 -13.59 12.84
CA LEU A 283 -5.41 -13.99 14.19
C LEU A 283 -4.82 -13.10 15.27
N ARG A 284 -3.53 -12.75 15.18
CA ARG A 284 -2.80 -12.05 16.25
C ARG A 284 -2.14 -10.73 15.86
N GLY A 285 -1.99 -10.45 14.57
CA GLY A 285 -1.39 -9.20 14.11
C GLY A 285 -2.20 -7.98 14.55
N ASP A 286 -1.64 -6.78 14.45
CA ASP A 286 -2.38 -5.55 14.69
C ASP A 286 -3.49 -5.33 13.64
N ALA A 287 -4.37 -4.37 13.88
CA ALA A 287 -5.51 -4.14 13.00
C ALA A 287 -5.13 -3.80 11.53
N GLY A 288 -3.95 -3.21 11.30
CA GLY A 288 -3.45 -2.94 9.95
C GLY A 288 -3.02 -4.23 9.26
N GLN A 289 -2.27 -5.09 9.97
CA GLN A 289 -1.91 -6.42 9.48
C GLN A 289 -3.15 -7.28 9.22
N ARG A 290 -4.16 -7.26 10.11
CA ARG A 290 -5.42 -7.98 9.93
C ARG A 290 -6.20 -7.49 8.72
N ALA A 291 -6.27 -6.18 8.50
CA ALA A 291 -6.89 -5.60 7.30
C ALA A 291 -6.18 -6.03 6.01
N LEU A 292 -4.84 -5.99 5.98
CA LEU A 292 -4.04 -6.43 4.82
C LEU A 292 -4.17 -7.93 4.57
N ALA A 293 -4.17 -8.76 5.62
CA ALA A 293 -4.39 -10.20 5.51
C ALA A 293 -5.81 -10.49 4.98
N ALA A 294 -6.84 -9.88 5.56
CA ALA A 294 -8.22 -10.01 5.09
C ALA A 294 -8.37 -9.61 3.63
N TRP A 295 -7.81 -8.47 3.23
CA TRP A 295 -7.82 -7.99 1.85
C TRP A 295 -7.16 -9.00 0.90
N SER A 296 -6.01 -9.53 1.29
CA SER A 296 -5.25 -10.49 0.49
C SER A 296 -6.02 -11.81 0.31
N MET A 297 -6.79 -12.25 1.31
CA MET A 297 -7.68 -13.41 1.16
C MET A 297 -8.81 -13.20 0.14
N GLY A 298 -9.17 -11.96 -0.18
CA GLY A 298 -10.11 -11.62 -1.25
C GLY A 298 -9.45 -11.41 -2.63
N TRP A 299 -8.14 -11.13 -2.64
CA TRP A 299 -7.39 -10.83 -3.86
C TRP A 299 -7.27 -12.07 -4.76
N GLU A 300 -7.68 -11.96 -6.03
CA GLU A 300 -7.73 -13.11 -6.95
C GLU A 300 -6.36 -13.77 -7.14
N ALA A 301 -5.27 -13.00 -7.23
CA ALA A 301 -3.93 -13.55 -7.41
C ALA A 301 -3.50 -14.43 -6.23
N ALA A 302 -3.75 -13.96 -4.99
CA ALA A 302 -3.46 -14.73 -3.79
C ALA A 302 -4.32 -15.99 -3.72
N ARG A 303 -5.61 -15.87 -4.01
CA ARG A 303 -6.53 -17.01 -4.05
C ARG A 303 -6.15 -18.06 -5.10
N GLN A 304 -5.58 -17.67 -6.23
CA GLN A 304 -5.03 -18.59 -7.23
C GLN A 304 -3.74 -19.26 -6.74
N ALA A 305 -2.91 -18.54 -6.00
CA ALA A 305 -1.63 -19.04 -5.48
C ALA A 305 -1.77 -19.96 -4.25
N SER A 306 -2.73 -19.70 -3.36
CA SER A 306 -2.88 -20.39 -2.08
C SER A 306 -4.14 -21.27 -1.97
N GLY A 307 -5.04 -21.21 -2.96
CA GLY A 307 -6.36 -21.84 -2.90
C GLY A 307 -7.40 -21.03 -2.10
N LYS A 308 -8.68 -21.38 -2.30
CA LYS A 308 -9.85 -20.63 -1.80
C LYS A 308 -10.56 -21.28 -0.61
N VAL A 309 -10.46 -22.60 -0.47
CA VAL A 309 -11.32 -23.41 0.42
C VAL A 309 -11.02 -23.21 1.91
N TRP A 310 -9.78 -22.92 2.28
CA TRP A 310 -9.37 -22.82 3.69
C TRP A 310 -9.49 -21.41 4.28
N LEU A 311 -9.76 -20.40 3.45
CA LEU A 311 -9.83 -18.99 3.86
C LEU A 311 -11.06 -18.62 4.73
N PRO A 312 -12.28 -19.15 4.50
CA PRO A 312 -13.48 -18.70 5.20
C PRO A 312 -13.41 -18.74 6.73
N PRO A 313 -12.84 -19.77 7.40
CA PRO A 313 -12.73 -19.78 8.86
C PRO A 313 -11.96 -18.61 9.45
N PHE A 314 -10.92 -18.12 8.76
CA PHE A 314 -10.10 -17.01 9.23
C PHE A 314 -10.79 -15.67 8.98
N LEU A 315 -11.43 -15.50 7.82
CA LEU A 315 -12.28 -14.34 7.54
C LEU A 315 -13.47 -14.27 8.50
N ALA A 316 -14.04 -15.41 8.90
CA ALA A 316 -15.12 -15.48 9.88
C ALA A 316 -14.68 -14.97 11.26
N GLN A 317 -13.45 -15.24 11.71
CA GLN A 317 -12.92 -14.67 12.96
C GLN A 317 -12.85 -13.14 12.90
N LEU A 318 -12.56 -12.58 11.73
CA LEU A 318 -12.42 -11.14 11.52
C LEU A 318 -13.77 -10.40 11.43
N LEU A 319 -14.90 -11.11 11.34
CA LEU A 319 -16.23 -10.48 11.44
C LEU A 319 -16.51 -9.96 12.87
N GLU A 320 -15.74 -10.38 13.86
CA GLU A 320 -15.84 -9.89 15.24
C GLU A 320 -14.72 -8.90 15.61
N ASP A 321 -13.88 -8.50 14.66
CA ASP A 321 -12.74 -7.61 14.92
C ASP A 321 -13.20 -6.30 15.59
N PRO A 322 -12.44 -5.73 16.56
CA PRO A 322 -12.78 -4.43 17.15
C PRO A 322 -12.95 -3.30 16.14
N TYR A 323 -12.22 -3.32 15.02
CA TYR A 323 -12.21 -2.27 14.00
C TYR A 323 -13.24 -2.54 12.90
N SER A 324 -14.16 -1.59 12.67
CA SER A 324 -15.15 -1.66 11.59
C SER A 324 -14.51 -1.81 10.21
N ALA A 325 -13.36 -1.16 10.00
CA ALA A 325 -12.54 -1.31 8.80
C ALA A 325 -12.15 -2.77 8.52
N VAL A 326 -11.62 -3.48 9.52
CA VAL A 326 -11.23 -4.89 9.37
C VAL A 326 -12.45 -5.75 9.07
N ARG A 327 -13.57 -5.53 9.79
CA ARG A 327 -14.83 -6.25 9.57
C ARG A 327 -15.38 -6.05 8.15
N TYR A 328 -15.33 -4.82 7.63
CA TYR A 328 -15.74 -4.50 6.27
C TYR A 328 -14.88 -5.23 5.23
N VAL A 329 -13.55 -5.17 5.38
CA VAL A 329 -12.61 -5.83 4.45
C VAL A 329 -12.78 -7.34 4.51
N ALA A 330 -12.97 -7.91 5.70
CA ALA A 330 -13.20 -9.34 5.89
C ALA A 330 -14.50 -9.79 5.23
N GLN A 331 -15.60 -9.05 5.42
CA GLN A 331 -16.88 -9.34 4.74
C GLN A 331 -16.74 -9.28 3.22
N ARG A 332 -16.11 -8.22 2.69
CA ARG A 332 -15.93 -8.05 1.24
C ARG A 332 -15.14 -9.23 0.66
N SER A 333 -14.09 -9.65 1.35
CA SER A 333 -13.25 -10.77 0.94
C SER A 333 -13.98 -12.11 1.06
N LEU A 334 -14.77 -12.30 2.13
CA LEU A 334 -15.60 -13.49 2.31
C LEU A 334 -16.63 -13.64 1.18
N ARG A 335 -17.31 -12.55 0.79
CA ARG A 335 -18.27 -12.55 -0.33
C ARG A 335 -17.65 -12.85 -1.70
N SER A 336 -16.33 -12.76 -1.83
CA SER A 336 -15.63 -13.15 -3.06
C SER A 336 -15.41 -14.67 -3.17
N LEU A 337 -15.71 -15.43 -2.10
CA LEU A 337 -15.49 -16.87 -2.03
C LEU A 337 -16.75 -17.67 -2.40
N PRO A 338 -16.58 -18.87 -2.99
CA PRO A 338 -17.71 -19.72 -3.37
C PRO A 338 -18.68 -20.02 -2.21
N GLY A 339 -19.97 -19.79 -2.45
CA GLY A 339 -21.05 -20.02 -1.49
C GLY A 339 -21.22 -18.94 -0.42
N PHE A 340 -20.49 -17.84 -0.52
CA PHE A 340 -20.61 -16.65 0.34
C PHE A 340 -21.07 -15.41 -0.41
N GLU A 341 -21.37 -15.49 -1.70
CA GLU A 341 -21.68 -14.35 -2.59
C GLU A 341 -22.81 -13.47 -2.00
N ASN A 342 -23.82 -14.11 -1.43
CA ASN A 342 -24.99 -13.48 -0.83
C ASN A 342 -24.93 -13.44 0.72
N PHE A 343 -23.76 -13.58 1.32
CA PHE A 343 -23.62 -13.62 2.78
C PHE A 343 -24.01 -12.26 3.40
N ALA A 344 -25.18 -12.20 4.06
CA ALA A 344 -25.71 -10.98 4.67
C ALA A 344 -24.98 -10.64 5.97
N TYR A 345 -24.39 -9.45 6.08
CA TYR A 345 -23.69 -9.04 7.28
C TYR A 345 -23.65 -7.52 7.37
N ASP A 346 -23.86 -7.00 8.58
CA ASP A 346 -23.69 -5.59 8.91
C ASP A 346 -22.41 -5.43 9.74
N PHE A 347 -21.39 -4.83 9.13
CA PHE A 347 -20.08 -4.64 9.76
C PHE A 347 -20.08 -3.55 10.84
N VAL A 348 -21.12 -2.72 10.93
CA VAL A 348 -21.33 -1.77 12.04
C VAL A 348 -22.44 -2.21 13.01
N GLY A 349 -23.06 -3.36 12.75
CA GLY A 349 -24.13 -3.92 13.57
C GLY A 349 -23.68 -4.34 14.97
N PRO A 350 -24.61 -4.61 15.90
CA PRO A 350 -24.34 -5.01 17.28
C PRO A 350 -23.46 -6.26 17.41
N ALA A 351 -22.68 -6.36 18.51
CA ALA A 351 -21.77 -7.48 18.73
C ALA A 351 -22.44 -8.88 18.66
N PRO A 352 -23.66 -9.09 19.21
CA PRO A 352 -24.35 -10.38 19.09
C PRO A 352 -24.62 -10.80 17.63
N ASP A 353 -25.00 -9.86 16.77
CA ASP A 353 -25.28 -10.13 15.36
C ASP A 353 -24.01 -10.51 14.61
N ARG A 354 -22.88 -9.89 14.98
CA ARG A 354 -21.57 -10.23 14.42
C ARG A 354 -21.09 -11.62 14.85
N ALA A 355 -21.32 -11.99 16.11
CA ALA A 355 -21.03 -13.34 16.61
C ALA A 355 -21.86 -14.42 15.92
N TRP A 356 -23.14 -14.12 15.67
CA TRP A 356 -24.03 -15.01 14.92
C TRP A 356 -23.56 -15.15 13.46
N ALA A 357 -23.17 -14.05 12.82
CA ALA A 357 -22.62 -14.08 11.47
C ALA A 357 -21.34 -14.94 11.38
N ARG A 358 -20.39 -14.76 12.31
CA ARG A 358 -19.21 -15.64 12.40
C ARG A 358 -19.59 -17.11 12.46
N THR A 359 -20.54 -17.47 13.32
CA THR A 359 -21.00 -18.85 13.49
C THR A 359 -21.60 -19.40 12.18
N ARG A 360 -22.49 -18.63 11.54
CA ARG A 360 -23.08 -19.01 10.24
C ARG A 360 -22.03 -19.16 9.14
N ALA A 361 -21.01 -18.31 9.12
CA ALA A 361 -19.93 -18.43 8.14
C ALA A 361 -19.13 -19.73 8.31
N LEU A 362 -18.84 -20.12 9.55
CA LEU A 362 -18.20 -21.40 9.86
C LEU A 362 -19.08 -22.60 9.49
N GLU A 363 -20.41 -22.50 9.67
CA GLU A 363 -21.36 -23.54 9.25
C GLU A 363 -21.41 -23.72 7.74
N VAL A 364 -21.47 -22.62 6.99
CA VAL A 364 -21.43 -22.66 5.51
C VAL A 364 -20.15 -23.37 5.04
N TRP A 365 -19.00 -22.99 5.60
CA TRP A 365 -17.73 -23.64 5.29
C TRP A 365 -17.73 -25.14 5.59
N ARG A 366 -18.20 -25.56 6.78
CA ARG A 366 -18.27 -26.98 7.14
C ARG A 366 -19.16 -27.79 6.20
N ARG A 367 -20.29 -27.22 5.76
CA ARG A 367 -21.23 -27.88 4.83
C ARG A 367 -20.65 -28.07 3.43
N GLN A 368 -19.76 -27.19 2.98
CA GLN A 368 -19.11 -27.30 1.68
C GLN A 368 -18.11 -28.46 1.61
N GLY A 369 -17.76 -29.05 2.75
CA GLY A 369 -16.75 -30.10 2.85
C GLY A 369 -15.36 -29.50 2.84
N SER A 370 -14.68 -29.59 3.99
CA SER A 370 -13.26 -29.30 4.12
C SER A 370 -12.48 -30.44 3.47
N ALA A 371 -12.45 -30.53 2.13
CA ALA A 371 -11.52 -31.43 1.45
C ALA A 371 -10.26 -30.62 1.07
N PRO A 372 -9.28 -30.44 1.99
CA PRO A 372 -7.97 -30.05 1.52
C PRO A 372 -7.50 -31.15 0.56
N SER A 373 -7.07 -30.76 -0.64
CA SER A 373 -6.26 -31.65 -1.48
C SER A 373 -5.16 -32.27 -0.62
N ALA A 374 -4.77 -33.53 -0.86
CA ALA A 374 -3.89 -34.41 -0.06
C ALA A 374 -2.60 -33.82 0.56
N GLN A 375 -2.23 -32.57 0.28
CA GLN A 375 -1.35 -31.76 1.11
C GLN A 375 -2.15 -31.13 2.26
N SER A 376 -2.49 -31.92 3.28
CA SER A 376 -2.84 -31.36 4.59
C SER A 376 -1.65 -30.52 5.07
N ARG A 377 -1.81 -29.19 5.11
CA ARG A 377 -0.77 -28.29 5.62
C ARG A 377 -1.19 -27.84 7.00
N THR A 378 -0.63 -28.47 8.03
CA THR A 378 -0.85 -28.10 9.44
C THR A 378 -0.52 -26.63 9.72
N ASN A 379 0.31 -26.01 8.87
CA ASN A 379 0.66 -24.59 8.94
C ASN A 379 -0.53 -23.62 8.76
N ILE A 380 -1.63 -24.03 8.13
CA ILE A 380 -2.86 -23.22 8.05
C ILE A 380 -3.86 -23.55 9.15
N LEU A 381 -3.44 -24.25 10.23
CA LEU A 381 -4.27 -24.55 11.40
C LEU A 381 -5.55 -25.34 11.10
N ILE A 382 -5.51 -26.18 10.06
CA ILE A 382 -6.55 -27.15 9.70
C ILE A 382 -5.92 -28.53 9.72
N ASN A 383 -6.51 -29.43 10.50
CA ASN A 383 -6.11 -30.83 10.62
C ASN A 383 -6.38 -31.60 9.32
N ALA A 384 -5.78 -32.79 9.20
CA ALA A 384 -5.97 -33.66 8.04
C ALA A 384 -7.43 -34.12 7.85
N ASP A 385 -8.22 -34.17 8.93
CA ASP A 385 -9.65 -34.47 8.92
C ASP A 385 -10.53 -33.26 8.56
N GLY A 386 -9.91 -32.11 8.24
CA GLY A 386 -10.61 -30.87 7.90
C GLY A 386 -11.12 -30.07 9.10
N SER A 387 -10.88 -30.53 10.33
CA SER A 387 -11.22 -29.77 11.54
C SER A 387 -10.22 -28.65 11.82
N LEU A 388 -10.69 -27.56 12.44
CA LEU A 388 -9.84 -26.46 12.85
C LEU A 388 -9.03 -26.84 14.09
N MET A 389 -7.76 -26.43 14.14
CA MET A 389 -6.91 -26.54 15.33
C MET A 389 -7.34 -25.50 16.38
N GLN A 390 -8.53 -25.67 16.96
CA GLN A 390 -9.23 -24.66 17.76
C GLN A 390 -8.41 -24.14 18.93
N ALA A 391 -7.72 -25.03 19.67
CA ALA A 391 -6.87 -24.63 20.80
C ALA A 391 -5.75 -23.67 20.40
N THR A 392 -5.14 -23.87 19.22
CA THR A 392 -4.10 -22.99 18.68
C THR A 392 -4.69 -21.67 18.23
N ILE A 393 -5.84 -21.70 17.53
CA ILE A 393 -6.54 -20.50 17.08
C ILE A 393 -6.94 -19.63 18.27
N ASP A 394 -7.54 -20.21 19.31
CA ASP A 394 -7.95 -19.47 20.51
C ASP A 394 -6.75 -18.88 21.24
N ARG A 395 -5.61 -19.60 21.27
CA ARG A 395 -4.36 -19.08 21.85
C ARG A 395 -3.84 -17.87 21.06
N LEU A 396 -3.84 -17.93 19.74
CA LEU A 396 -3.41 -16.82 18.88
C LEU A 396 -4.35 -15.62 19.00
N LEU A 397 -5.67 -15.85 19.06
CA LEU A 397 -6.65 -14.78 19.27
C LEU A 397 -6.46 -14.07 20.62
N ARG A 398 -6.06 -14.79 21.68
CA ARG A 398 -5.70 -14.18 22.98
C ARG A 398 -4.39 -13.37 22.94
N GLN A 399 -3.54 -13.60 21.93
CA GLN A 399 -2.30 -12.85 21.70
C GLN A 399 -2.49 -11.71 20.70
N ARG A 400 -3.73 -11.41 20.31
CA ARG A 400 -4.03 -10.37 19.34
C ARG A 400 -3.58 -9.01 19.83
N GLU A 401 -2.87 -8.31 18.97
CA GLU A 401 -2.50 -6.93 19.19
C GLU A 401 -3.71 -6.01 18.96
N ASP A 402 -4.42 -5.70 20.04
CA ASP A 402 -5.61 -4.87 20.05
C ASP A 402 -5.35 -3.43 20.54
N ARG A 403 -4.09 -2.96 20.47
CA ARG A 403 -3.80 -1.54 20.68
C ARG A 403 -4.68 -0.64 19.81
N SER A 404 -5.03 0.51 20.38
CA SER A 404 -5.65 1.60 19.62
C SER A 404 -4.69 2.04 18.52
N MET A 405 -5.16 2.02 17.28
CA MET A 405 -4.42 2.37 16.08
C MET A 405 -5.28 3.33 15.26
N ASP A 406 -4.70 4.47 14.93
CA ASP A 406 -5.32 5.47 14.06
C ASP A 406 -4.47 5.61 12.80
N LEU A 407 -4.87 4.93 11.74
CA LEU A 407 -4.21 5.02 10.45
C LEU A 407 -4.82 6.19 9.69
N GLN A 408 -4.39 7.41 10.02
CA GLN A 408 -4.91 8.64 9.45
C GLN A 408 -4.52 8.76 7.96
N GLU A 409 -5.53 8.90 7.11
CA GLU A 409 -5.41 9.06 5.65
C GLU A 409 -5.19 10.51 5.23
#